data_AF-A0A259SF55-F1
#
_entry.id   AF-A0A259SF55-F1
#
_cell.length_a   1.000
_cell.length_b   1.000
_cell.length_c   1.000
_cell.angle_alpha   90.00
_cell.angle_beta   90.00
_cell.angle_gamma   90.00
#
_symmetry.space_group_name_H-M   'P 1'
#
loop_
_entity.id
_entity.type
_entity.pdbx_description
1 polymer ?
#
loop_
_entity_poly.entity_id
_entity_poly.type
_entity_poly.pdbx_seq_one_letter_code
_entity_poly.pdbx_strand_id
1 'polypeptide(L)'
;ALPATIPADKVKILVPQAYDSWPRTVLMLVEHGTDEKVAPLIMTMTQPDPWSNYKISNVAEMQASAKLPNMAPAWLGAKLTPPDSPFLVVAPDELASEFANVIDQGDKSEFYDKFDKSALAFAKSVQDSRATVLQALKDKSADTTSSLSFAASVGAGAPVSMSSIDSGAIVAVTVDDSQTIKPTSADASIKNVDTNGTVVNAPAKALTGVDESKTGFVSVYGMQLFFAVPAQGSDAKITLLAASQQLQSVTEIK
;
A
#
# COMPACT_ATOMS: atom_id res chain seq x y z
N ALA A 1 -2.19 -13.99 -0.42
CA ALA A 1 -1.01 -14.69 0.11
C ALA A 1 -1.03 -14.57 1.63
N LEU A 2 -0.34 -15.44 2.37
CA LEU A 2 -0.11 -15.19 3.79
C LEU A 2 0.79 -13.94 3.93
N PRO A 3 0.64 -13.13 5.01
CA PRO A 3 1.56 -12.03 5.27
C PRO A 3 3.01 -12.54 5.33
N ALA A 4 3.95 -11.74 4.84
CA ALA A 4 5.37 -12.09 4.94
C ALA A 4 5.76 -12.30 6.40
N THR A 5 6.43 -13.42 6.70
CA THR A 5 6.97 -13.68 8.03
C THR A 5 7.99 -12.62 8.36
N ILE A 6 7.87 -11.95 9.50
CA ILE A 6 8.83 -10.93 9.91
C ILE A 6 10.07 -11.62 10.50
N PRO A 7 11.23 -11.58 9.84
CA PRO A 7 12.43 -12.21 10.35
C PRO A 7 13.01 -11.38 11.51
N ALA A 8 13.36 -12.04 12.62
CA ALA A 8 13.94 -11.36 13.79
C ALA A 8 15.48 -11.26 13.71
N ASP A 9 16.11 -11.97 12.78
CA ASP A 9 17.49 -12.41 12.96
C ASP A 9 18.53 -11.42 12.42
N LYS A 10 18.15 -10.50 11.52
CA LYS A 10 19.09 -9.57 10.88
C LYS A 10 18.48 -8.19 10.60
N VAL A 11 18.71 -7.27 11.53
CA VAL A 11 18.41 -5.84 11.35
C VAL A 11 19.55 -5.16 10.60
N LYS A 12 19.29 -4.67 9.39
CA LYS A 12 20.28 -3.96 8.55
C LYS A 12 20.32 -2.47 8.85
N ILE A 13 19.14 -1.87 9.04
CA ILE A 13 18.99 -0.45 9.33
C ILE A 13 18.01 -0.31 10.50
N LEU A 14 18.39 0.52 11.46
CA LEU A 14 17.58 0.90 12.61
C LEU A 14 17.68 2.42 12.77
N VAL A 15 16.55 3.11 12.59
CA VAL A 15 16.46 4.57 12.72
C VAL A 15 15.37 4.90 13.72
N PRO A 16 15.71 5.13 15.00
CA PRO A 16 14.74 5.61 15.96
C PRO A 16 14.37 7.06 15.66
N GLN A 17 13.19 7.49 16.07
CA GLN A 17 12.84 8.89 16.09
C GLN A 17 13.74 9.62 17.11
N ALA A 18 14.32 10.75 16.69
CA ALA A 18 15.05 11.68 17.56
C ALA A 18 14.04 12.49 18.40
N TYR A 19 13.39 11.81 19.35
CA TYR A 19 12.33 12.36 20.18
C TYR A 19 12.32 11.70 21.56
N ASP A 20 12.33 12.53 22.61
CA ASP A 20 12.46 12.06 24.00
C ASP A 20 11.12 11.83 24.72
N SER A 21 9.98 11.95 24.04
CA SER A 21 8.64 11.68 24.59
C SER A 21 7.89 10.62 23.78
N TRP A 22 6.59 10.45 23.99
CA TRP A 22 5.72 9.50 23.28
C TRP A 22 4.57 10.23 22.56
N PRO A 23 4.04 9.66 21.46
CA PRO A 23 4.43 8.38 20.83
C PRO A 23 5.81 8.43 20.17
N ARG A 24 6.53 7.30 20.14
CA ARG A 24 7.83 7.16 19.46
C ARG A 24 7.73 6.23 18.27
N THR A 25 8.29 6.65 17.15
CA THR A 25 8.34 5.83 15.93
C THR A 25 9.77 5.36 15.64
N VAL A 26 9.90 4.19 15.03
CA VAL A 26 11.16 3.65 14.54
C VAL A 26 10.96 3.14 13.11
N LEU A 27 11.94 3.40 12.24
CA LEU A 27 12.05 2.77 10.93
C LEU A 27 13.08 1.65 11.03
N MET A 28 12.73 0.47 10.52
CA MET A 28 13.63 -0.68 10.45
C MET A 28 13.64 -1.29 9.06
N LEU A 29 14.82 -1.77 8.66
CA LEU A 29 15.01 -2.64 7.51
C LEU A 29 15.58 -3.96 8.00
N VAL A 30 14.86 -5.06 7.78
CA VAL A 30 15.27 -6.41 8.18
C VAL A 30 15.47 -7.30 6.98
N GLU A 31 16.45 -8.19 7.05
CA GLU A 31 16.75 -9.18 6.02
C GLU A 31 16.37 -10.59 6.51
N HIS A 32 15.98 -11.46 5.58
CA HIS A 32 15.64 -12.85 5.88
C HIS A 32 16.91 -13.71 6.00
N GLY A 33 17.64 -13.54 7.10
CA GLY A 33 18.84 -14.32 7.41
C GLY A 33 19.91 -14.20 6.33
N THR A 34 20.30 -15.33 5.72
CA THR A 34 21.30 -15.42 4.64
C THR A 34 20.70 -15.63 3.25
N ASP A 35 19.37 -15.67 3.10
CA ASP A 35 18.76 -15.90 1.80
C ASP A 35 18.57 -14.59 1.05
N GLU A 36 19.52 -14.27 0.17
CA GLU A 36 19.50 -13.07 -0.67
C GLU A 36 18.38 -13.07 -1.72
N LYS A 37 17.67 -14.19 -1.91
CA LYS A 37 16.53 -14.26 -2.85
C LYS A 37 15.25 -13.71 -2.28
N VAL A 38 15.15 -13.58 -0.95
CA VAL A 38 13.97 -13.02 -0.29
C VAL A 38 14.17 -11.52 -0.11
N ALA A 39 13.22 -10.73 -0.61
CA ALA A 39 13.28 -9.29 -0.50
C ALA A 39 13.33 -8.85 0.98
N PRO A 40 14.21 -7.90 1.35
CA PRO A 40 14.21 -7.32 2.69
C PRO A 40 12.87 -6.64 3.01
N LEU A 41 12.47 -6.65 4.29
CA LEU A 41 11.28 -5.96 4.77
C LEU A 41 11.65 -4.63 5.40
N ILE A 42 11.02 -3.56 4.93
CA ILE A 42 11.05 -2.26 5.60
C ILE A 42 9.76 -2.09 6.40
N MET A 43 9.87 -1.53 7.60
CA MET A 43 8.73 -1.29 8.47
C MET A 43 8.87 -0.03 9.31
N THR A 44 7.74 0.61 9.59
CA THR A 44 7.62 1.59 10.67
C THR A 44 6.91 0.93 11.84
N MET A 45 7.38 1.20 13.04
CA MET A 45 6.71 0.77 14.27
C MET A 45 6.55 1.96 15.20
N THR A 46 5.41 2.04 15.86
CA THR A 46 5.10 3.11 16.80
C THR A 46 4.78 2.54 18.17
N GLN A 47 5.39 3.15 19.19
CA GLN A 47 5.13 2.91 20.60
C GLN A 47 4.30 4.08 21.14
N PRO A 48 3.06 3.84 21.62
CA PRO A 48 2.18 4.93 22.06
C PRO A 48 2.55 5.52 23.42
N ASP A 49 3.15 4.72 24.32
CA ASP A 49 3.52 5.11 25.68
C ASP A 49 4.70 4.26 26.20
N PRO A 50 5.38 4.63 27.31
CA PRO A 50 6.58 3.95 27.79
C PRO A 50 6.41 2.46 28.13
N TRP A 51 5.18 2.02 28.41
CA TRP A 51 4.85 0.68 28.90
C TRP A 51 4.26 -0.22 27.83
N SER A 52 3.76 0.37 26.73
CA SER A 52 3.25 -0.36 25.58
C SER A 52 4.35 -0.95 24.71
N ASN A 53 4.07 -2.07 24.06
CA ASN A 53 4.93 -2.61 23.00
C ASN A 53 4.87 -1.74 21.75
N TYR A 54 5.98 -1.73 20.99
CA TYR A 54 5.96 -1.24 19.62
C TYR A 54 5.00 -2.07 18.77
N LYS A 55 4.15 -1.40 17.99
CA LYS A 55 3.28 -2.03 17.00
C LYS A 55 3.66 -1.56 15.61
N ILE A 56 3.59 -2.46 14.64
CA ILE A 56 3.83 -2.15 13.24
C ILE A 56 2.73 -1.22 12.75
N SER A 57 3.13 -0.07 12.21
CA SER A 57 2.24 0.86 11.51
C SER A 57 2.22 0.56 10.01
N ASN A 58 3.39 0.32 9.40
CA ASN A 58 3.50 -0.06 7.99
C ASN A 58 4.61 -1.10 7.82
N VAL A 59 4.44 -2.02 6.88
CA VAL A 59 5.42 -3.03 6.49
C VAL A 59 5.30 -3.34 5.00
N ALA A 60 6.44 -3.41 4.32
CA ALA A 60 6.49 -3.65 2.89
C ALA A 60 7.78 -4.37 2.48
N GLU A 61 7.72 -5.07 1.35
CA GLU A 61 8.87 -5.72 0.73
C GLU A 61 9.61 -4.72 -0.16
N MET A 62 10.93 -4.63 0.02
CA MET A 62 11.79 -3.76 -0.77
C MET A 62 11.76 -4.15 -2.25
N GLN A 63 11.68 -3.16 -3.12
CA GLN A 63 11.87 -3.38 -4.56
C GLN A 63 13.30 -3.85 -4.82
N ALA A 64 13.50 -4.77 -5.77
CA ALA A 64 14.79 -5.45 -6.00
C ALA A 64 15.97 -4.51 -6.28
N SER A 65 15.72 -3.28 -6.76
CA SER A 65 16.74 -2.27 -7.05
C SER A 65 16.60 -1.00 -6.21
N ALA A 66 15.75 -1.01 -5.18
CA ALA A 66 15.56 0.16 -4.32
C ALA A 66 16.82 0.43 -3.49
N LYS A 67 17.28 1.68 -3.57
CA LYS A 67 18.33 2.20 -2.71
C LYS A 67 17.71 3.08 -1.66
N LEU A 68 17.90 2.71 -0.39
CA LEU A 68 17.43 3.54 0.71
C LEU A 68 18.22 4.86 0.71
N PRO A 69 17.56 6.02 0.92
CA PRO A 69 18.25 7.27 1.19
C PRO A 69 19.21 7.14 2.38
N ASN A 70 20.18 8.04 2.48
CA ASN A 70 21.10 8.06 3.61
C ASN A 70 20.33 8.43 4.89
N MET A 71 20.17 7.46 5.79
CA MET A 71 19.42 7.64 7.03
C MET A 71 20.34 7.89 8.20
N ALA A 72 19.83 8.61 9.19
CA ALA A 72 20.56 8.82 10.44
C ALA A 72 20.91 7.48 11.12
N PRO A 73 22.12 7.35 11.67
CA PRO A 73 22.49 6.15 12.42
C PRO A 73 21.65 6.04 13.71
N ALA A 74 21.55 4.83 14.26
CA ALA A 74 20.69 4.53 15.41
C ALA A 74 20.95 5.41 16.65
N TRP A 75 22.19 5.81 16.89
CA TRP A 75 22.55 6.66 18.04
C TRP A 75 22.14 8.13 17.88
N LEU A 76 21.87 8.58 16.64
CA LEU A 76 21.44 9.95 16.34
C LEU A 76 19.92 10.03 16.16
N GLY A 77 19.34 9.06 15.45
CA GLY A 77 17.93 9.03 15.10
C GLY A 77 17.53 10.10 14.07
N ALA A 78 16.29 10.03 13.58
CA ALA A 78 15.74 10.96 12.60
C ALA A 78 14.52 11.69 13.15
N LYS A 79 14.28 12.92 12.69
CA LYS A 79 13.04 13.62 13.05
C LYS A 79 11.90 13.09 12.20
N LEU A 80 10.70 13.08 12.77
CA LEU A 80 9.51 12.96 11.94
C LEU A 80 9.26 14.28 11.23
N THR A 81 9.08 14.22 9.92
CA THR A 81 8.65 15.36 9.12
C THR A 81 7.15 15.55 9.33
N PRO A 82 6.68 16.78 9.62
CA PRO A 82 5.25 17.06 9.76
C PRO A 82 4.43 16.61 8.54
N PRO A 83 3.18 16.14 8.73
CA PRO A 83 2.34 15.70 7.62
C PRO A 83 2.10 16.76 6.54
N ASP A 84 1.99 18.02 6.94
CA ASP A 84 1.73 19.19 6.10
C ASP A 84 3.03 19.93 5.68
N SER A 85 4.19 19.29 5.88
CA SER A 85 5.49 19.93 5.71
C SER A 85 5.72 20.40 4.26
N PRO A 86 5.99 21.70 4.03
CA PRO A 86 6.28 22.22 2.70
C PRO A 86 7.72 21.94 2.24
N PHE A 87 8.54 21.31 3.08
CA PHE A 87 9.97 21.08 2.81
C PHE A 87 10.26 19.89 1.89
N LEU A 88 9.25 19.13 1.49
CA LEU A 88 9.35 18.03 0.55
C LEU A 88 8.69 18.42 -0.78
N VAL A 89 9.02 17.71 -1.88
CA VAL A 89 8.37 17.94 -3.18
C VAL A 89 6.87 17.65 -3.20
N VAL A 90 6.39 16.89 -2.20
CA VAL A 90 4.98 16.67 -1.88
C VAL A 90 4.84 16.56 -0.37
N ALA A 91 3.78 17.13 0.20
CA ALA A 91 3.50 16.98 1.62
C ALA A 91 3.20 15.50 1.94
N PRO A 92 3.71 14.96 3.06
CA PRO A 92 3.47 13.55 3.41
C PRO A 92 1.99 13.12 3.45
N ASP A 93 1.06 14.01 3.82
CA ASP A 93 -0.38 13.73 3.84
C ASP A 93 -1.03 13.75 2.45
N GLU A 94 -0.47 14.47 1.50
CA GLU A 94 -0.94 14.51 0.11
C GLU A 94 -0.45 13.31 -0.71
N LEU A 95 0.72 12.75 -0.38
CA LEU A 95 1.42 11.71 -1.16
C LEU A 95 0.52 10.51 -1.53
N ALA A 96 -0.29 10.02 -0.59
CA ALA A 96 -1.19 8.90 -0.83
C ALA A 96 -2.25 9.22 -1.90
N SER A 97 -2.81 10.43 -1.84
CA SER A 97 -3.83 10.89 -2.79
C SER A 97 -3.26 11.12 -4.18
N GLU A 98 -2.07 11.72 -4.27
CA GLU A 98 -1.39 11.93 -5.54
C GLU A 98 -1.04 10.60 -6.21
N PHE A 99 -0.50 9.64 -5.45
CA PHE A 99 -0.17 8.33 -6.00
C PHE A 99 -1.41 7.50 -6.36
N ALA A 100 -2.50 7.62 -5.59
CA ALA A 100 -3.79 7.02 -5.96
C ALA A 100 -4.29 7.54 -7.31
N ASN A 101 -4.17 8.85 -7.55
CA ASN A 101 -4.52 9.44 -8.84
C ASN A 101 -3.65 8.88 -9.98
N VAL A 102 -2.35 8.67 -9.76
CA VAL A 102 -1.46 8.01 -10.73
C VAL A 102 -1.90 6.56 -11.03
N ILE A 103 -2.33 5.80 -10.01
CA ILE A 103 -2.86 4.45 -10.20
C ILE A 103 -4.12 4.46 -11.07
N ASP A 104 -5.02 5.41 -10.86
CA ASP A 104 -6.30 5.48 -11.59
C ASP A 104 -6.18 6.07 -12.98
N GLN A 105 -5.35 7.12 -13.16
CA GLN A 105 -5.26 7.87 -14.41
C GLN A 105 -4.06 7.47 -15.28
N GLY A 106 -3.07 6.77 -14.71
CA GLY A 106 -1.84 6.42 -15.42
C GLY A 106 -1.11 7.65 -15.94
N ASP A 107 -0.73 7.62 -17.22
CA ASP A 107 -0.04 8.70 -17.94
C ASP A 107 -0.84 10.00 -18.05
N LYS A 108 -2.14 9.97 -17.78
CA LYS A 108 -3.02 11.15 -17.76
C LYS A 108 -3.07 11.85 -16.40
N SER A 109 -2.45 11.28 -15.37
CA SER A 109 -2.38 11.91 -14.05
C SER A 109 -1.57 13.20 -14.11
N GLU A 110 -2.08 14.26 -13.49
CA GLU A 110 -1.32 15.51 -13.32
C GLU A 110 -0.06 15.32 -12.44
N PHE A 111 -0.03 14.26 -11.62
CA PHE A 111 1.08 13.93 -10.73
C PHE A 111 2.07 12.95 -11.36
N TYR A 112 1.82 12.45 -12.58
CA TYR A 112 2.63 11.41 -13.22
C TYR A 112 4.12 11.75 -13.23
N ASP A 113 4.45 13.00 -13.60
CA ASP A 113 5.83 13.46 -13.71
C ASP A 113 6.52 13.66 -12.35
N LYS A 114 5.83 13.56 -11.20
CA LYS A 114 6.48 13.60 -9.89
C LYS A 114 7.17 12.28 -9.53
N PHE A 115 6.72 11.17 -10.09
CA PHE A 115 7.15 9.82 -9.72
C PHE A 115 8.20 9.26 -10.68
N ASP A 116 9.08 8.42 -10.15
CA ASP A 116 10.10 7.76 -10.95
C ASP A 116 9.57 6.50 -11.66
N LYS A 117 10.43 5.88 -12.47
CA LYS A 117 10.06 4.66 -13.22
C LYS A 117 9.65 3.49 -12.32
N SER A 118 10.19 3.39 -11.10
CA SER A 118 9.85 2.29 -10.18
C SER A 118 8.44 2.45 -9.62
N ALA A 119 8.07 3.66 -9.20
CA ALA A 119 6.73 4.00 -8.75
C ALA A 119 5.70 3.86 -9.88
N LEU A 120 6.04 4.34 -11.08
CA LEU A 120 5.19 4.22 -12.26
C LEU A 120 5.01 2.77 -12.72
N ALA A 121 6.05 1.94 -12.64
CA ALA A 121 5.95 0.51 -12.92
C ALA A 121 5.02 -0.21 -11.93
N PHE A 122 5.07 0.16 -10.65
CA PHE A 122 4.14 -0.39 -9.65
C PHE A 122 2.70 0.04 -9.95
N ALA A 123 2.44 1.31 -10.22
CA ALA A 123 1.10 1.79 -10.59
C ALA A 123 0.57 1.04 -11.83
N LYS A 124 1.42 0.84 -12.84
CA LYS A 124 1.09 0.05 -14.03
C LYS A 124 0.77 -1.41 -13.70
N SER A 125 1.51 -2.03 -12.77
CA SER A 125 1.23 -3.40 -12.33
C SER A 125 -0.14 -3.56 -11.68
N VAL A 126 -0.59 -2.54 -10.93
CA VAL A 126 -1.95 -2.50 -10.35
C VAL A 126 -2.99 -2.40 -11.48
N GLN A 127 -2.77 -1.52 -12.47
CA GLN A 127 -3.66 -1.39 -13.63
C GLN A 127 -3.76 -2.69 -14.45
N ASP A 128 -2.64 -3.39 -14.63
CA ASP A 128 -2.60 -4.68 -15.33
C ASP A 128 -3.33 -5.78 -14.56
N SER A 129 -3.23 -5.77 -13.23
CA SER A 129 -4.02 -6.64 -12.36
C SER A 129 -5.52 -6.38 -12.53
N ARG A 130 -5.95 -5.11 -12.49
CA ARG A 130 -7.35 -4.71 -12.73
C ARG A 130 -7.85 -5.17 -14.11
N ALA A 131 -7.03 -5.00 -15.15
CA ALA A 131 -7.35 -5.46 -16.50
C ALA A 131 -7.49 -6.99 -16.59
N THR A 132 -6.66 -7.73 -15.87
CA THR A 132 -6.74 -9.20 -15.78
C THR A 132 -8.05 -9.64 -15.12
N VAL A 133 -8.48 -8.97 -14.04
CA VAL A 133 -9.77 -9.25 -13.39
C VAL A 133 -10.94 -8.98 -14.33
N LEU A 134 -10.90 -7.87 -15.07
CA LEU A 134 -11.92 -7.55 -16.08
C LEU A 134 -11.97 -8.59 -17.20
N GLN A 135 -10.81 -9.05 -17.68
CA GLN A 135 -10.74 -10.09 -18.70
C GLN A 135 -11.31 -11.41 -18.19
N ALA A 136 -10.99 -11.82 -16.95
CA ALA A 136 -11.54 -13.02 -16.33
C ALA A 136 -13.07 -12.96 -16.17
N LEU A 137 -13.65 -11.77 -16.03
CA LEU A 137 -15.10 -11.57 -16.00
C LEU A 137 -15.74 -11.78 -17.39
N LYS A 138 -15.07 -11.30 -18.45
CA LYS A 138 -15.48 -11.51 -19.86
C LYS A 138 -15.36 -12.97 -20.29
N ASP A 139 -14.27 -13.64 -19.91
CA ASP A 139 -14.04 -15.06 -20.25
C ASP A 139 -15.11 -15.98 -19.66
N LYS A 140 -15.78 -15.53 -18.58
CA LYS A 140 -16.93 -16.20 -17.95
C LYS A 140 -18.28 -15.73 -18.48
N SER A 141 -18.30 -14.90 -19.53
CA SER A 141 -19.51 -14.27 -20.11
C SER A 141 -20.35 -13.49 -19.08
N ALA A 142 -19.70 -12.97 -18.03
CA ALA A 142 -20.35 -12.26 -16.94
C ALA A 142 -20.30 -10.73 -17.08
N ASP A 143 -19.66 -10.22 -18.14
CA ASP A 143 -19.53 -8.79 -18.47
C ASP A 143 -20.83 -8.12 -18.94
N THR A 144 -21.85 -8.92 -19.26
CA THR A 144 -23.21 -8.43 -19.56
C THR A 144 -24.13 -8.42 -18.34
N THR A 145 -23.85 -9.26 -17.33
CA THR A 145 -24.67 -9.44 -16.11
C THR A 145 -24.06 -8.78 -14.88
N SER A 146 -22.80 -8.38 -14.96
CA SER A 146 -22.04 -7.74 -13.88
C SER A 146 -21.26 -6.54 -14.42
N SER A 147 -21.28 -5.45 -13.65
CA SER A 147 -20.42 -4.29 -13.84
C SER A 147 -19.29 -4.32 -12.82
N LEU A 148 -18.09 -3.91 -13.27
CA LEU A 148 -16.89 -3.88 -12.46
C LEU A 148 -16.26 -2.50 -12.56
N SER A 149 -16.00 -1.86 -11.41
CA SER A 149 -15.31 -0.58 -11.32
C SER A 149 -14.20 -0.62 -10.29
N PHE A 150 -13.17 0.19 -10.51
CA PHE A 150 -12.02 0.31 -9.62
C PHE A 150 -11.81 1.76 -9.21
N ALA A 151 -11.31 1.99 -8.00
CA ALA A 151 -10.90 3.31 -7.55
C ALA A 151 -9.79 3.19 -6.50
N ALA A 152 -8.69 3.91 -6.70
CA ALA A 152 -7.64 4.09 -5.71
C ALA A 152 -7.96 5.31 -4.83
N SER A 153 -7.67 5.22 -3.54
CA SER A 153 -7.93 6.29 -2.58
C SER A 153 -6.94 6.27 -1.42
N VAL A 154 -6.93 7.32 -0.62
CA VAL A 154 -6.13 7.36 0.62
C VAL A 154 -6.63 6.28 1.57
N GLY A 155 -5.73 5.38 1.98
CA GLY A 155 -6.05 4.31 2.91
C GLY A 155 -6.03 4.77 4.36
N ALA A 156 -6.38 3.87 5.27
CA ALA A 156 -6.37 4.16 6.69
C ALA A 156 -4.95 4.33 7.27
N GLY A 157 -4.79 5.27 8.20
CA GLY A 157 -3.54 5.51 8.92
C GLY A 157 -2.84 6.79 8.47
N ALA A 158 -2.30 7.53 9.44
CA ALA A 158 -1.53 8.73 9.13
C ALA A 158 -0.20 8.36 8.46
N PRO A 159 0.31 9.18 7.52
CA PRO A 159 1.63 8.97 6.95
C PRO A 159 2.70 9.03 8.04
N VAL A 160 3.72 8.18 7.92
CA VAL A 160 4.93 8.25 8.75
C VAL A 160 6.07 8.73 7.88
N SER A 161 6.56 9.94 8.14
CA SER A 161 7.65 10.55 7.38
C SER A 161 8.89 10.73 8.23
N MET A 162 9.98 10.06 7.89
CA MET A 162 11.26 10.09 8.60
C MET A 162 12.31 10.83 7.76
N SER A 163 12.86 11.93 8.29
CA SER A 163 13.86 12.74 7.58
C SER A 163 15.13 11.94 7.24
N SER A 164 15.64 12.09 6.02
CA SER A 164 16.98 11.60 5.64
C SER A 164 18.06 12.62 5.97
N ILE A 165 19.33 12.21 5.93
CA ILE A 165 20.49 13.11 6.08
C ILE A 165 20.58 14.08 4.89
N ASP A 166 20.17 13.64 3.71
CA ASP A 166 20.29 14.39 2.45
C ASP A 166 19.11 15.35 2.20
N SER A 167 18.47 15.83 3.27
CA SER A 167 17.32 16.78 3.26
C SER A 167 15.98 16.27 2.71
N GLY A 168 15.89 15.02 2.26
CA GLY A 168 14.62 14.38 1.88
C GLY A 168 13.97 13.64 3.06
N ALA A 169 13.06 12.72 2.75
CA ALA A 169 12.45 11.83 3.73
C ALA A 169 12.11 10.46 3.14
N ILE A 170 12.02 9.45 4.02
CA ILE A 170 11.29 8.22 3.73
C ILE A 170 9.87 8.40 4.25
N VAL A 171 8.89 8.30 3.37
CA VAL A 171 7.48 8.47 3.70
C VAL A 171 6.74 7.16 3.50
N ALA A 172 6.18 6.62 4.58
CA ALA A 172 5.30 5.46 4.55
C ALA A 172 3.85 5.93 4.49
N VAL A 173 3.10 5.43 3.50
CA VAL A 173 1.68 5.74 3.29
C VAL A 173 0.88 4.47 3.04
N THR A 174 -0.44 4.57 3.16
CA THR A 174 -1.37 3.51 2.72
C THR A 174 -2.29 4.05 1.65
N VAL A 175 -2.44 3.29 0.57
CA VAL A 175 -3.38 3.56 -0.52
C VAL A 175 -4.31 2.36 -0.64
N ASP A 176 -5.61 2.60 -0.68
CA ASP A 176 -6.62 1.57 -0.82
C ASP A 176 -7.07 1.48 -2.29
N ASP A 177 -6.93 0.31 -2.90
CA ASP A 177 -7.49 -0.03 -4.20
C ASP A 177 -8.83 -0.76 -4.01
N SER A 178 -9.93 -0.07 -4.30
CA SER A 178 -11.27 -0.62 -4.21
C SER A 178 -11.71 -1.25 -5.53
N GLN A 179 -12.27 -2.44 -5.45
CA GLN A 179 -12.91 -3.14 -6.56
C GLN A 179 -14.38 -3.33 -6.22
N THR A 180 -15.26 -2.70 -7.00
CA THR A 180 -16.71 -2.80 -6.84
C THR A 180 -17.31 -3.62 -7.96
N ILE A 181 -17.98 -4.72 -7.62
CA ILE A 181 -18.72 -5.56 -8.56
C ILE A 181 -20.22 -5.50 -8.25
N LYS A 182 -21.04 -5.17 -9.25
CA LYS A 182 -22.51 -5.04 -9.09
C LYS A 182 -23.25 -5.79 -10.20
N PRO A 183 -24.42 -6.39 -9.93
CA PRO A 183 -25.28 -6.88 -11.00
C PRO A 183 -25.75 -5.74 -11.91
N THR A 184 -25.97 -6.03 -13.19
CA THR A 184 -26.48 -5.04 -14.17
C THR A 184 -28.01 -5.01 -14.27
N SER A 185 -28.71 -5.96 -13.65
CA SER A 185 -30.17 -6.05 -13.62
C SER A 185 -30.69 -6.52 -12.25
N ALA A 186 -31.96 -6.25 -11.96
CA ALA A 186 -32.60 -6.62 -10.68
C ALA A 186 -32.79 -8.13 -10.50
N ASP A 187 -32.79 -8.89 -11.60
CA ASP A 187 -32.91 -10.35 -11.60
C ASP A 187 -31.55 -11.05 -11.48
N ALA A 188 -30.45 -10.31 -11.59
CA ALA A 188 -29.09 -10.84 -11.47
C ALA A 188 -28.55 -10.71 -10.04
N SER A 189 -27.71 -11.67 -9.65
CA SER A 189 -26.96 -11.66 -8.39
C SER A 189 -25.49 -11.97 -8.66
N ILE A 190 -24.60 -11.39 -7.84
CA ILE A 190 -23.19 -11.78 -7.81
C ILE A 190 -23.07 -13.00 -6.90
N LYS A 191 -22.65 -14.12 -7.47
CA LYS A 191 -22.55 -15.40 -6.76
C LYS A 191 -21.15 -15.63 -6.22
N ASN A 192 -21.07 -15.98 -4.94
CA ASN A 192 -19.87 -16.52 -4.30
C ASN A 192 -19.84 -18.05 -4.32
N VAL A 193 -21.01 -18.69 -4.45
CA VAL A 193 -21.19 -20.13 -4.60
C VAL A 193 -22.00 -20.42 -5.86
N ASP A 194 -21.56 -21.37 -6.68
CA ASP A 194 -22.28 -21.77 -7.89
C ASP A 194 -23.51 -22.65 -7.58
N THR A 195 -24.28 -22.99 -8.61
CA THR A 195 -25.49 -23.82 -8.47
C THR A 195 -25.23 -25.24 -7.99
N ASN A 196 -23.98 -25.71 -8.05
CA ASN A 196 -23.56 -27.04 -7.60
C ASN A 196 -23.02 -27.00 -6.15
N GLY A 197 -23.04 -25.85 -5.48
CA GLY A 197 -22.50 -25.67 -4.13
C GLY A 197 -20.99 -25.41 -4.09
N THR A 198 -20.34 -25.16 -5.24
CA THR A 198 -18.90 -24.89 -5.31
C THR A 198 -18.61 -23.42 -5.02
N VAL A 199 -17.67 -23.14 -4.13
CA VAL A 199 -17.23 -21.76 -3.86
C VAL A 199 -16.45 -21.24 -5.06
N VAL A 200 -17.01 -20.24 -5.75
CA VAL A 200 -16.41 -19.59 -6.93
C VAL A 200 -15.74 -18.25 -6.61
N ASN A 201 -16.05 -17.67 -5.45
CA ASN A 201 -15.38 -16.49 -4.91
C ASN A 201 -15.02 -16.71 -3.43
N ALA A 202 -13.92 -17.41 -3.19
CA ALA A 202 -13.51 -17.82 -1.86
C ALA A 202 -13.25 -16.63 -0.89
N PRO A 203 -12.56 -15.55 -1.29
CA PRO A 203 -12.35 -14.41 -0.39
C PRO A 203 -13.67 -13.74 0.02
N ALA A 204 -14.58 -13.50 -0.93
CA ALA A 204 -15.86 -12.89 -0.63
C ALA A 204 -16.71 -13.79 0.27
N LYS A 205 -16.80 -15.09 -0.02
CA LYS A 205 -17.53 -16.04 0.83
C LYS A 205 -16.98 -16.09 2.25
N ALA A 206 -15.66 -16.14 2.40
CA ALA A 206 -15.00 -16.24 3.70
C ALA A 206 -15.22 -14.98 4.57
N LEU A 207 -15.20 -13.79 3.96
CA LEU A 207 -15.28 -12.52 4.70
C LEU A 207 -16.71 -12.03 4.93
N THR A 208 -17.64 -12.35 4.03
CA THR A 208 -19.04 -11.88 4.13
C THR A 208 -20.00 -12.96 4.65
N GLY A 209 -19.65 -14.24 4.50
CA GLY A 209 -20.52 -15.36 4.82
C GLY A 209 -21.67 -15.60 3.84
N VAL A 210 -21.92 -14.71 2.88
CA VAL A 210 -23.07 -14.81 1.96
C VAL A 210 -22.75 -15.62 0.69
N ASP A 211 -23.74 -16.37 0.21
CA ASP A 211 -23.64 -17.19 -1.01
C ASP A 211 -23.81 -16.38 -2.30
N GLU A 212 -24.64 -15.34 -2.25
CA GLU A 212 -24.87 -14.42 -3.34
C GLU A 212 -25.31 -13.05 -2.82
N SER A 213 -25.20 -12.02 -3.66
CA SER A 213 -25.70 -10.67 -3.38
C SER A 213 -26.42 -10.07 -4.59
N LYS A 214 -27.59 -9.46 -4.37
CA LYS A 214 -28.37 -8.76 -5.42
C LYS A 214 -27.89 -7.33 -5.69
N THR A 215 -27.04 -6.81 -4.83
CA THR A 215 -26.54 -5.43 -4.84
C THR A 215 -25.04 -5.38 -5.15
N GLY A 216 -24.32 -6.47 -4.85
CA GLY A 216 -22.93 -6.66 -5.19
C GLY A 216 -21.97 -6.56 -4.01
N PHE A 217 -20.68 -6.47 -4.31
CA PHE A 217 -19.61 -6.45 -3.31
C PHE A 217 -18.61 -5.33 -3.57
N VAL A 218 -18.00 -4.84 -2.50
CA VAL A 218 -16.81 -4.00 -2.53
C VAL A 218 -15.67 -4.75 -1.85
N SER A 219 -14.62 -5.04 -2.61
CA SER A 219 -13.35 -5.56 -2.11
C SER A 219 -12.35 -4.41 -1.98
N VAL A 220 -11.65 -4.31 -0.86
CA VAL A 220 -10.63 -3.28 -0.64
C VAL A 220 -9.27 -3.94 -0.46
N TYR A 221 -8.34 -3.60 -1.34
CA TYR A 221 -6.94 -4.01 -1.26
C TYR A 221 -6.10 -2.85 -0.71
N GLY A 222 -5.60 -3.00 0.50
CA GLY A 222 -4.72 -2.02 1.13
C GLY A 222 -3.29 -2.22 0.66
N MET A 223 -2.67 -1.13 0.18
CA MET A 223 -1.29 -1.09 -0.27
C MET A 223 -0.46 -0.26 0.70
N GLN A 224 0.51 -0.88 1.38
CA GLN A 224 1.45 -0.15 2.22
C GLN A 224 2.70 0.16 1.39
N LEU A 225 3.00 1.44 1.25
CA LEU A 225 4.01 1.93 0.32
C LEU A 225 5.03 2.77 1.07
N PHE A 226 6.30 2.57 0.75
CA PHE A 226 7.40 3.40 1.26
C PHE A 226 8.03 4.13 0.09
N PHE A 227 8.07 5.45 0.18
CA PHE A 227 8.67 6.31 -0.84
C PHE A 227 9.89 7.03 -0.29
N ALA A 228 10.92 7.20 -1.12
CA ALA A 228 11.89 8.27 -0.93
C ALA A 228 11.32 9.54 -1.57
N VAL A 229 11.04 10.55 -0.74
CA VAL A 229 10.53 11.84 -1.17
C VAL A 229 11.65 12.87 -1.06
N PRO A 230 12.08 13.48 -2.19
CA PRO A 230 13.10 14.52 -2.18
C PRO A 230 12.68 15.80 -1.45
N ALA A 231 13.68 16.59 -1.07
CA ALA A 231 13.48 17.95 -0.56
C ALA A 231 12.82 18.85 -1.62
N GLN A 232 12.05 19.83 -1.17
CA GLN A 232 11.50 20.88 -2.02
C GLN A 232 12.63 21.57 -2.82
N GLY A 233 12.40 21.81 -4.11
CA GLY A 233 13.38 22.40 -5.01
C GLY A 233 14.40 21.42 -5.61
N SER A 234 14.31 20.12 -5.28
CA SER A 234 15.07 19.07 -5.97
C SER A 234 14.44 18.72 -7.31
N ASP A 235 15.27 18.47 -8.33
CA ASP A 235 14.84 17.89 -9.61
C ASP A 235 14.63 16.36 -9.55
N ALA A 236 14.97 15.73 -8.42
CA ALA A 236 14.78 14.31 -8.22
C ALA A 236 13.28 13.95 -8.15
N LYS A 237 12.96 12.75 -8.65
CA LYS A 237 11.61 12.20 -8.62
C LYS A 237 11.35 11.42 -7.32
N ILE A 238 10.08 11.26 -6.98
CA ILE A 238 9.65 10.41 -5.87
C ILE A 238 9.87 8.95 -6.28
N THR A 239 10.64 8.21 -5.47
CA THR A 239 11.02 6.82 -5.77
C THR A 239 10.29 5.85 -4.85
N LEU A 240 9.71 4.79 -5.41
CA LEU A 240 9.12 3.71 -4.62
C LEU A 240 10.23 2.78 -4.09
N LEU A 241 10.34 2.67 -2.78
CA LEU A 241 11.32 1.83 -2.11
C LEU A 241 10.80 0.43 -1.83
N ALA A 242 9.54 0.36 -1.37
CA ALA A 242 8.92 -0.89 -0.98
C ALA A 242 7.40 -0.82 -1.16
N ALA A 243 6.80 -1.98 -1.43
CA ALA A 243 5.35 -2.10 -1.53
C ALA A 243 4.90 -3.43 -0.91
N SER A 244 3.71 -3.42 -0.33
CA SER A 244 2.92 -4.62 -0.06
C SER A 244 1.48 -4.36 -0.48
N GLN A 245 0.75 -5.40 -0.86
CA GLN A 245 -0.66 -5.33 -1.19
C GLN A 245 -1.39 -6.51 -0.55
N GLN A 246 -2.46 -6.24 0.18
CA GLN A 246 -3.25 -7.28 0.86
C GLN A 246 -4.73 -6.95 0.79
N LEU A 247 -5.57 -7.98 0.65
CA LEU A 247 -7.03 -7.85 0.78
C LEU A 247 -7.37 -7.50 2.23
N GLN A 248 -7.92 -6.31 2.46
CA GLN A 248 -8.29 -5.81 3.79
C GLN A 248 -9.73 -6.17 4.15
N SER A 249 -10.64 -6.04 3.19
CA SER A 249 -12.05 -6.33 3.41
C SER A 249 -12.76 -6.74 2.14
N VAL A 250 -13.85 -7.48 2.32
CA VAL A 250 -14.91 -7.63 1.32
C VAL A 250 -16.21 -7.35 2.05
N THR A 251 -17.01 -6.45 1.50
CA THR A 251 -18.29 -6.06 2.08
C THR A 251 -19.40 -6.23 1.06
N GLU A 252 -20.53 -6.76 1.50
CA GLU A 252 -21.76 -6.76 0.71
C GLU A 252 -22.36 -5.35 0.71
N ILE A 253 -22.75 -4.88 -0.48
CA ILE A 253 -23.45 -3.61 -0.64
C ILE A 253 -24.87 -3.80 -0.09
N LYS A 254 -25.37 -2.90 0.75
CA LYS A 254 -26.75 -3.00 1.29
C LYS A 254 -27.70 -2.07 0.56
#